data_AF-A0A4R0WP18-F1
#
_entry.id   AF-A0A4R0WP18-F1
#
_cell.length_a   1.000
_cell.length_b   1.000
_cell.length_c   1.000
_cell.angle_alpha   90.00
_cell.angle_beta   90.00
_cell.angle_gamma   90.00
#
_symmetry.space_group_name_H-M   'P 1'
#
loop_
_entity.id
_entity.type
_entity.pdbx_description
1 polymer ?
#
loop_
_entity_poly.entity_id
_entity_poly.type
_entity_poly.pdbx_seq_one_letter_code
_entity_poly.pdbx_strand_id
1 'polypeptide(L)'
;QGFPISSSSSRTPVAEAAGARSQVTGVVGATAVAALLMAAPNLMRYLPNSALAAVVIAAALTLFEFADLKRIYRIQQWEFWLSIVCFAGVAVFGAIPGICIAIVIAVIEFLWDGWRPHYA
;
A
#
# COMPACT_ATOMS: atom_id res chain seq x y z
N GLN A 1 4.12 23.62 -0.37
CA GLN A 1 2.78 23.02 -0.57
C GLN A 1 2.84 21.61 -0.02
N GLY A 2 1.87 21.21 0.81
CA GLY A 2 1.87 19.91 1.47
C GLY A 2 0.79 18.99 0.87
N PHE A 3 1.11 17.71 0.73
CA PHE A 3 0.14 16.67 0.42
C PHE A 3 -0.21 15.91 1.71
N PRO A 4 -1.41 15.31 1.81
CA PRO A 4 -1.72 14.41 2.91
C PRO A 4 -0.71 13.26 2.91
N ILE A 5 -0.08 13.02 4.06
CA ILE A 5 0.91 11.96 4.25
C ILE A 5 0.33 10.85 5.13
N SER A 6 0.73 9.62 4.85
CA SER A 6 0.39 8.44 5.66
C SER A 6 1.67 7.65 5.96
N SER A 7 1.55 6.56 6.72
CA SER A 7 2.68 5.68 7.06
C SER A 7 3.37 5.10 5.82
N SER A 8 4.70 4.95 5.86
CA SER A 8 5.48 4.41 4.75
C SER A 8 5.87 2.95 5.00
N SER A 9 5.19 2.02 4.33
CA SER A 9 5.45 0.57 4.44
C SER A 9 6.84 0.16 3.95
N SER A 10 7.47 0.93 3.07
CA SER A 10 8.82 0.63 2.57
C SER A 10 9.95 1.22 3.40
N ARG A 11 9.71 2.32 4.13
CA ARG A 11 10.77 3.02 4.90
C ARG A 11 10.84 2.55 6.35
N THR A 12 9.70 2.18 6.95
CA THR A 12 9.66 1.72 8.34
C THR A 12 10.46 0.42 8.56
N PRO A 13 10.31 -0.64 7.73
CA PRO A 13 11.07 -1.87 7.94
C PRO A 13 12.58 -1.69 7.72
N VAL A 14 12.97 -0.83 6.77
CA VAL A 14 14.37 -0.49 6.53
C VAL A 14 14.97 0.26 7.72
N ALA A 15 14.21 1.20 8.31
CA ALA A 15 14.62 1.91 9.51
C ALA A 15 14.74 0.96 10.72
N GLU A 16 13.77 0.04 10.90
CA GLU A 16 13.81 -0.97 11.96
C GLU A 16 14.98 -1.93 11.78
N ALA A 17 15.25 -2.40 10.56
CA ALA A 17 16.41 -3.24 10.24
C ALA A 17 17.74 -2.50 10.47
N ALA A 18 17.78 -1.18 10.26
CA ALA A 18 18.91 -0.33 10.61
C ALA A 18 19.03 -0.04 12.12
N GLY A 19 18.14 -0.58 12.96
CA GLY A 19 18.16 -0.46 14.41
C GLY A 19 17.41 0.74 14.98
N ALA A 20 16.49 1.35 14.22
CA ALA A 20 15.65 2.43 14.73
C ALA A 20 14.82 2.00 15.94
N ARG A 21 14.88 2.77 17.03
CA ARG A 21 14.10 2.52 18.27
C ARG A 21 13.23 3.68 18.72
N SER A 22 13.25 4.81 18.00
CA SER A 22 12.48 6.00 18.37
C SER A 22 12.05 6.81 17.15
N GLN A 23 11.08 7.70 17.36
CA GLN A 23 10.57 8.63 16.33
C GLN A 23 11.63 9.65 15.87
N VAL A 24 12.77 9.75 16.58
CA VAL A 24 13.90 10.60 16.20
C VAL A 24 14.43 10.22 14.81
N THR A 25 14.33 8.95 14.40
CA THR A 25 14.68 8.51 13.04
C THR A 25 13.90 9.28 11.96
N GLY A 26 12.61 9.54 12.19
CA GLY A 26 11.78 10.33 11.28
C GLY A 26 12.20 11.79 11.24
N VAL A 27 12.52 12.39 12.39
CA VAL A 27 13.00 13.77 12.50
C VAL A 27 14.32 13.94 11.76
N VAL A 28 15.29 13.06 11.99
CA VAL A 28 16.60 13.08 11.31
C VAL A 28 16.42 12.93 9.79
N GLY A 29 15.57 12.00 9.36
CA GLY A 29 15.23 11.85 7.94
C GLY A 29 14.64 13.12 7.33
N ALA A 30 13.71 13.78 8.02
CA ALA A 30 13.12 15.03 7.56
C ALA A 30 14.16 16.17 7.48
N THR A 31 15.01 16.32 8.50
CA THR A 31 16.08 17.32 8.50
C THR A 31 17.10 17.07 7.39
N ALA A 32 17.47 15.81 7.14
CA ALA A 32 18.39 15.45 6.06
C ALA A 32 17.80 15.81 4.68
N VAL A 33 16.52 15.51 4.45
CA VAL A 33 15.83 15.90 3.21
C VAL A 33 15.77 17.42 3.07
N ALA A 34 15.43 18.15 4.13
CA ALA A 34 15.40 19.62 4.11
C ALA A 34 16.79 20.20 3.78
N ALA A 35 17.84 19.70 4.43
CA ALA A 35 19.22 20.13 4.18
C ALA A 35 19.65 19.86 2.73
N LEU A 36 19.34 18.68 2.19
CA LEU A 36 19.63 18.32 0.80
C LEU A 36 18.95 19.29 -0.19
N LEU A 37 17.67 19.59 0.04
CA LEU A 37 16.91 20.51 -0.82
C LEU A 37 17.44 21.94 -0.78
N MET A 38 17.95 22.41 0.37
CA MET A 38 18.53 23.75 0.51
C MET A 38 19.97 23.83 -0.05
N ALA A 39 20.78 22.79 0.17
CA ALA A 39 22.19 22.80 -0.22
C ALA A 39 22.43 22.44 -1.70
N ALA A 40 21.60 21.56 -2.27
CA ALA A 40 21.84 21.01 -3.61
C ALA A 40 20.54 20.82 -4.45
N PRO A 41 19.71 21.85 -4.67
CA PRO A 41 18.48 21.73 -5.44
C PRO A 41 18.72 21.31 -6.90
N ASN A 42 19.87 21.67 -7.48
CA ASN A 42 20.22 21.35 -8.86
C ASN A 42 20.68 19.90 -9.07
N LEU A 43 21.03 19.16 -8.00
CA LEU A 43 21.46 17.77 -8.11
C LEU A 43 20.32 16.85 -8.56
N MET A 44 19.09 17.14 -8.10
CA MET A 44 17.87 16.44 -8.49
C MET A 44 17.45 16.72 -9.94
N ARG A 45 17.97 17.79 -10.58
CA ARG A 45 17.59 18.14 -11.97
C ARG A 45 18.07 17.13 -13.00
N TYR A 46 19.15 16.41 -12.70
CA TYR A 46 19.72 15.41 -13.59
C TYR A 46 19.18 14.00 -13.34
N LEU A 47 18.24 13.82 -12.40
CA LEU A 47 17.66 12.51 -12.16
C LEU A 47 16.75 12.15 -13.33
N PRO A 48 17.05 11.10 -14.11
CA PRO A 48 16.19 10.70 -15.21
C PRO A 48 14.86 10.17 -14.65
N ASN A 49 13.75 10.58 -15.25
CA ASN A 49 12.41 10.10 -14.89
C ASN A 49 12.34 8.56 -14.91
N SER A 50 13.15 7.90 -15.75
CA SER A 50 13.27 6.44 -15.81
C SER A 50 13.76 5.82 -14.49
N ALA A 51 14.70 6.46 -13.79
CA ALA A 51 15.19 5.96 -12.50
C ALA A 51 14.10 6.10 -11.42
N LEU A 52 13.37 7.22 -11.42
CA LEU A 52 12.23 7.42 -10.51
C LEU A 52 11.12 6.40 -10.77
N ALA A 53 10.78 6.17 -12.04
CA ALA A 53 9.80 5.17 -12.43
C ALA A 53 10.23 3.75 -12.00
N ALA A 54 11.51 3.40 -12.18
CA ALA A 54 12.02 2.09 -11.76
C ALA A 54 11.88 1.87 -10.24
N VAL A 55 12.18 2.88 -9.42
CA VAL A 55 12.00 2.82 -7.96
C VAL A 55 10.52 2.68 -7.58
N VAL A 56 9.62 3.42 -8.25
CA VAL A 56 8.18 3.33 -8.00
C VAL A 56 7.64 1.95 -8.39
N ILE A 57 8.03 1.41 -9.55
CA ILE A 57 7.63 0.08 -10.00
C ILE A 57 8.17 -0.98 -9.05
N ALA A 58 9.44 -0.89 -8.64
CA ALA A 58 10.02 -1.82 -7.67
C ALA A 58 9.23 -1.83 -6.35
N ALA A 59 8.88 -0.64 -5.82
CA ALA A 59 8.04 -0.53 -4.64
C ALA A 59 6.63 -1.11 -4.88
N ALA A 60 6.01 -0.83 -6.02
CA ALA A 60 4.68 -1.37 -6.36
C ALA A 60 4.69 -2.91 -6.45
N LEU A 61 5.77 -3.51 -6.98
CA LEU A 61 5.91 -4.97 -7.05
C LEU A 61 6.00 -5.61 -5.66
N THR A 62 6.63 -4.93 -4.69
CA THR A 62 6.68 -5.42 -3.30
C THR A 62 5.34 -5.35 -2.58
N LEU A 63 4.37 -4.58 -3.08
CA LEU A 63 3.03 -4.53 -2.51
C LEU A 63 2.17 -5.75 -2.91
N PHE A 64 2.53 -6.47 -3.97
CA PHE A 64 1.77 -7.64 -4.40
C PHE A 64 2.16 -8.89 -3.60
N GLU A 65 1.27 -9.35 -2.73
CA GLU A 65 1.43 -10.56 -1.92
C GLU A 65 0.81 -11.80 -2.59
N PHE A 66 1.45 -12.30 -3.65
CA PHE A 66 0.95 -13.46 -4.42
C PHE A 66 0.81 -14.74 -3.59
N ALA A 67 1.64 -14.92 -2.55
CA ALA A 67 1.60 -16.08 -1.67
C ALA A 67 0.28 -16.14 -0.88
N ASP A 68 -0.15 -14.99 -0.35
CA ASP A 68 -1.40 -14.89 0.41
C ASP A 68 -2.61 -15.07 -0.49
N LEU A 69 -2.58 -14.50 -1.70
CA LEU A 69 -3.66 -14.70 -2.66
C LEU A 69 -3.81 -16.20 -3.05
N LYS A 70 -2.69 -16.91 -3.21
CA LYS A 70 -2.70 -18.37 -3.44
C LYS A 70 -3.20 -19.15 -2.24
N ARG A 71 -2.93 -18.68 -1.02
CA ARG A 71 -3.41 -19.28 0.22
C ARG A 71 -4.93 -19.12 0.35
N ILE A 72 -5.46 -17.92 0.12
CA ILE A 72 -6.90 -17.63 0.13
C ILE A 72 -7.62 -18.52 -0.88
N TYR A 73 -7.10 -18.61 -2.11
CA TYR A 73 -7.67 -19.48 -3.14
C TYR A 73 -7.79 -20.95 -2.72
N ARG A 74 -6.83 -21.46 -1.94
CA ARG A 74 -6.85 -22.85 -1.44
C ARG A 74 -7.81 -23.07 -0.27
N ILE A 75 -8.09 -22.05 0.54
CA ILE A 75 -8.96 -22.16 1.72
C ILE A 75 -10.41 -21.93 1.31
N GLN A 76 -10.70 -20.79 0.67
CA GLN A 76 -12.03 -20.38 0.28
C GLN A 76 -12.00 -19.61 -1.04
N GLN A 77 -12.44 -20.28 -2.12
CA GLN A 77 -12.44 -19.70 -3.47
C GLN A 77 -13.33 -18.45 -3.58
N TRP A 78 -14.36 -18.34 -2.72
CA TRP A 78 -15.23 -17.18 -2.68
C TRP A 78 -14.49 -15.90 -2.25
N GLU A 79 -13.73 -15.96 -1.15
CA GLU A 79 -12.91 -14.84 -0.66
C GLU A 79 -11.85 -14.39 -1.68
N PHE A 80 -11.33 -15.34 -2.47
CA PHE A 80 -10.43 -15.02 -3.58
C PHE A 80 -11.13 -14.16 -4.64
N TRP A 81 -12.34 -14.54 -5.08
CA TRP A 81 -13.10 -13.76 -6.06
C TRP A 81 -13.43 -12.36 -5.56
N LEU A 82 -13.74 -12.20 -4.27
CA LEU A 82 -13.98 -10.90 -3.65
C LEU A 82 -12.75 -10.02 -3.64
N SER A 83 -11.58 -10.59 -3.34
CA SER A 83 -10.30 -9.89 -3.42
C SER A 83 -10.01 -9.42 -4.85
N ILE A 84 -10.29 -10.26 -5.85
CA ILE A 84 -10.14 -9.90 -7.26
C ILE A 84 -11.13 -8.81 -7.68
N VAL A 85 -12.40 -8.88 -7.27
CA VAL A 85 -13.42 -7.88 -7.57
C VAL A 85 -13.08 -6.55 -6.90
N CYS A 86 -12.61 -6.55 -5.65
CA CYS A 86 -12.13 -5.36 -4.96
C CYS A 86 -10.95 -4.73 -5.71
N PHE A 87 -9.95 -5.53 -6.07
CA PHE A 87 -8.79 -5.07 -6.84
C PHE A 87 -9.21 -4.48 -8.19
N ALA A 88 -10.06 -5.20 -8.95
CA ALA A 88 -10.56 -4.73 -10.23
C ALA A 88 -11.40 -3.45 -10.10
N GLY A 89 -12.22 -3.36 -9.05
CA GLY A 89 -13.02 -2.18 -8.73
C GLY A 89 -12.15 -0.94 -8.52
N VAL A 90 -11.09 -1.06 -7.72
CA VAL A 90 -10.11 0.02 -7.50
C VAL A 90 -9.32 0.33 -8.78
N ALA A 91 -8.92 -0.68 -9.54
CA ALA A 91 -8.13 -0.49 -10.76
C ALA A 91 -8.91 0.20 -11.88
N VAL A 92 -10.20 -0.10 -12.04
CA VAL A 92 -11.04 0.43 -13.13
C VAL A 92 -11.69 1.77 -12.76
N PHE A 93 -12.27 1.88 -11.56
CA PHE A 93 -13.03 3.06 -11.16
C PHE A 93 -12.16 4.09 -10.42
N GLY A 94 -10.98 3.70 -9.96
CA GLY A 94 -10.10 4.52 -9.12
C GLY A 94 -10.28 4.23 -7.64
N ALA A 95 -9.35 4.74 -6.82
CA ALA A 95 -9.27 4.41 -5.39
C ALA A 95 -10.53 4.75 -4.61
N ILE A 96 -11.05 5.98 -4.73
CA ILE A 96 -12.21 6.44 -3.96
C ILE A 96 -13.46 5.59 -4.28
N PRO A 97 -13.96 5.54 -5.53
CA PRO A 97 -15.16 4.75 -5.83
C PRO A 97 -14.93 3.25 -5.69
N GLY A 98 -13.73 2.74 -5.99
CA GLY A 98 -13.40 1.33 -5.83
C GLY A 98 -13.46 0.86 -4.38
N ILE A 99 -12.95 1.66 -3.43
CA ILE A 99 -13.05 1.38 -2.00
C ILE A 99 -14.51 1.38 -1.55
N CYS A 100 -15.34 2.34 -2.00
CA CYS A 100 -16.77 2.33 -1.68
C CYS A 100 -17.47 1.06 -2.16
N ILE A 101 -17.22 0.64 -3.40
CA ILE A 101 -17.77 -0.61 -3.97
C ILE A 101 -17.31 -1.81 -3.13
N ALA A 102 -16.02 -1.89 -2.80
CA ALA A 102 -15.45 -2.97 -2.01
C ALA A 102 -16.11 -3.08 -0.62
N ILE A 103 -16.30 -1.95 0.06
CA ILE A 103 -16.96 -1.91 1.38
C ILE A 103 -18.40 -2.40 1.27
N VAL A 104 -19.16 -1.95 0.27
CA VAL A 104 -20.55 -2.38 0.07
C VAL A 104 -20.63 -3.89 -0.15
N ILE A 105 -19.76 -4.44 -1.00
CA ILE A 105 -19.70 -5.88 -1.27
C ILE A 105 -19.35 -6.66 0.01
N ALA A 106 -18.33 -6.22 0.75
CA ALA A 106 -17.92 -6.87 2.00
C ALA A 106 -19.03 -6.86 3.07
N VAL A 107 -19.80 -5.77 3.17
CA VAL A 107 -20.94 -5.69 4.09
C VAL A 107 -22.07 -6.62 3.68
N ILE A 108 -22.39 -6.70 2.38
CA ILE A 108 -23.42 -7.62 1.86
C ILE A 108 -23.03 -9.07 2.13
N GLU A 109 -21.77 -9.42 1.90
CA GLU A 109 -21.24 -10.75 2.16
C GLU A 109 -21.31 -11.10 3.65
N PHE A 110 -20.82 -10.21 4.52
CA PHE A 110 -20.85 -10.43 5.96
C PHE A 110 -22.28 -10.65 6.48
N LEU A 111 -23.25 -9.90 5.95
CA LEU A 111 -24.66 -10.09 6.28
C LEU A 111 -25.20 -11.43 5.76
N TRP A 112 -24.83 -11.83 4.54
CA TRP A 112 -25.25 -13.09 3.95
C TRP A 112 -24.71 -14.30 4.75
N ASP A 113 -23.44 -14.26 5.14
CA ASP A 113 -22.82 -15.28 5.96
C ASP A 113 -23.39 -15.31 7.37
N GLY A 114 -23.65 -14.14 7.98
CA GLY A 114 -24.32 -14.05 9.28
C GLY A 114 -25.78 -14.54 9.28
N TRP A 115 -26.48 -14.44 8.14
CA TRP A 115 -27.86 -14.91 7.98
C TRP A 115 -27.99 -16.39 7.64
N ARG A 116 -26.91 -17.04 7.21
CA ARG A 116 -26.82 -18.50 7.16
C ARG A 116 -26.07 -18.98 8.41
N PRO A 117 -26.75 -19.22 9.54
CA PRO A 117 -26.12 -19.91 10.66
C PRO A 117 -25.73 -21.31 10.14
N HIS A 118 -24.45 -21.50 9.83
CA HIS A 118 -23.91 -22.84 9.71
C HIS A 118 -24.07 -23.48 11.09
N TYR A 119 -25.01 -24.41 11.18
CA TYR A 119 -25.06 -25.41 12.22
C TYR A 119 -23.65 -26.01 12.33
N ALA A 120 -23.02 -25.74 13.48
CA ALA A 120 -21.83 -26.45 13.94
C ALA A 120 -22.14 -27.93 14.17
#